data_AF-A0A1X1TFT6-F1
#
_entry.id   AF-A0A1X1TFT6-F1
#
_cell.length_a   1.000
_cell.length_b   1.000
_cell.length_c   1.000
_cell.angle_alpha   90.00
_cell.angle_beta   90.00
_cell.angle_gamma   90.00
#
_symmetry.space_group_name_H-M   'P 1'
#
loop_
_entity.id
_entity.type
_entity.pdbx_description
1 polymer ?
#
loop_
_entity_poly.entity_id
_entity_poly.type
_entity_poly.pdbx_seq_one_letter_code
_entity_poly.pdbx_strand_id
1 'polypeptide(L)'
;MASRHLDLAARWLRSRGRGYYTIGSSGQESNAAVATALRPTDPALLHYRSGGFFLARAQQVDGGLTRGIRDVLLGLVAATDEPISGGRHKVFGRADLSIIPQTSTIASHLPRAVGVAFSTDRARKLRVPCHWPDDAVTVCSFGDASVNHSTAVGALNTAMHTAYQGMPIESR
;
A
#
# COMPACT_ATOMS: atom_id res chain seq x y z
N MET A 1 -12.56 8.47 8.70
CA MET A 1 -12.21 9.53 9.68
C MET A 1 -10.96 9.24 10.51
N ALA A 2 -10.62 7.99 10.84
CA ALA A 2 -9.44 7.67 11.68
C ALA A 2 -8.08 8.10 11.09
N SER A 3 -7.89 8.10 9.77
CA SER A 3 -6.64 8.57 9.15
C SER A 3 -6.31 10.03 9.50
N ARG A 4 -7.32 10.91 9.55
CA ARG A 4 -7.15 12.32 9.93
C ARG A 4 -6.75 12.45 11.40
N HIS A 5 -7.30 11.60 12.27
CA HIS A 5 -6.97 11.58 13.68
C HIS A 5 -5.53 11.10 13.92
N LEU A 6 -5.05 10.14 13.13
CA LEU A 6 -3.65 9.73 13.16
C LEU A 6 -2.69 10.87 12.81
N ASP A 7 -3.06 11.74 11.86
CA ASP A 7 -2.22 12.91 11.53
C ASP A 7 -2.14 13.91 12.69
N LEU A 8 -3.26 14.12 13.40
CA LEU A 8 -3.30 14.97 14.59
C LEU A 8 -2.46 14.35 15.72
N ALA A 9 -2.60 13.04 15.94
CA ALA A 9 -1.80 12.29 16.89
C ALA A 9 -0.30 12.34 16.55
N ALA A 10 0.06 12.23 15.27
CA ALA A 10 1.44 12.35 14.79
C ALA A 10 2.04 13.73 15.14
N ARG A 11 1.29 14.81 14.90
CA ARG A 11 1.70 16.17 15.27
C ARG A 11 1.87 16.33 16.77
N TRP A 12 0.94 15.80 17.56
CA TRP A 12 1.01 15.82 19.02
C TRP A 12 2.22 15.03 19.55
N LEU A 13 2.46 13.81 19.06
CA LEU A 13 3.63 12.99 19.41
C LEU A 13 4.93 13.70 19.06
N ARG A 14 4.99 14.36 17.88
CA ARG A 14 6.14 15.17 17.48
C ARG A 14 6.39 16.34 18.42
N SER A 15 5.34 17.05 18.85
CA SER A 15 5.45 18.14 19.83
C SER A 15 5.98 17.69 21.18
N ARG A 16 5.85 16.40 21.50
CA ARG A 16 6.37 15.76 22.72
C ARG A 16 7.74 15.10 22.52
N GLY A 17 8.39 15.24 21.37
CA GLY A 17 9.67 14.59 21.08
C GLY A 17 9.59 13.07 20.91
N ARG A 18 8.38 12.52 20.69
CA ARG A 18 8.11 11.08 20.60
C ARG A 18 7.62 10.62 19.22
N GLY A 19 7.43 11.54 18.29
CA GLY A 19 7.04 11.25 16.90
C GLY A 19 8.22 11.44 15.96
N TYR A 20 8.80 10.35 15.46
CA TYR A 20 10.04 10.36 14.68
C TYR A 20 9.80 10.33 13.17
N TYR A 21 8.69 9.72 12.71
CA TYR A 21 8.30 9.72 11.31
C TYR A 21 6.81 10.08 11.21
N THR A 22 6.49 11.32 10.83
CA THR A 22 5.15 11.89 11.01
C THR A 22 4.49 12.40 9.72
N ILE A 23 4.95 11.89 8.57
CA ILE A 23 4.29 12.18 7.29
C ILE A 23 2.87 11.64 7.32
N GLY A 24 1.93 12.57 7.16
CA GLY A 24 0.49 12.32 7.27
C GLY A 24 -0.23 12.13 5.94
N SER A 25 -1.48 11.72 6.06
CA SER A 25 -2.40 11.38 4.96
C SER A 25 -3.50 12.40 4.72
N SER A 26 -3.46 13.54 5.42
CA SER A 26 -4.44 14.62 5.32
C SER A 26 -4.71 15.03 3.87
N GLY A 27 -5.97 15.13 3.50
CA GLY A 27 -6.41 15.44 2.14
C GLY A 27 -6.37 14.25 1.17
N GLN A 28 -6.02 13.06 1.65
CA GLN A 28 -5.98 11.82 0.87
C GLN A 28 -6.88 10.74 1.51
N GLU A 29 -7.81 11.13 2.38
CA GLU A 29 -8.70 10.19 3.09
C GLU A 29 -9.61 9.42 2.13
N SER A 30 -9.88 9.97 0.94
CA SER A 30 -10.71 9.36 -0.10
C SER A 30 -10.16 8.04 -0.65
N ASN A 31 -8.85 7.76 -0.53
CA ASN A 31 -8.30 6.46 -0.91
C ASN A 31 -8.84 5.28 -0.09
N ALA A 32 -9.52 5.55 1.04
CA ALA A 32 -10.32 4.56 1.75
C ALA A 32 -11.42 3.97 0.85
N ALA A 33 -12.04 4.76 -0.04
CA ALA A 33 -13.08 4.28 -0.95
C ALA A 33 -12.52 3.28 -1.97
N VAL A 34 -11.32 3.55 -2.51
CA VAL A 34 -10.59 2.59 -3.36
C VAL A 34 -10.34 1.30 -2.59
N ALA A 35 -9.98 1.40 -1.31
CA ALA A 35 -9.75 0.22 -0.51
C ALA A 35 -11.02 -0.62 -0.30
N THR A 36 -12.15 0.04 -0.05
CA THR A 36 -13.47 -0.59 0.13
C THR A 36 -13.99 -1.26 -1.13
N ALA A 37 -13.65 -0.74 -2.31
CA ALA A 37 -14.03 -1.32 -3.60
C ALA A 37 -13.24 -2.59 -3.98
N LEU A 38 -12.14 -2.88 -3.30
CA LEU A 38 -11.27 -4.02 -3.55
C LEU A 38 -11.41 -5.08 -2.45
N ARG A 39 -11.03 -6.32 -2.77
CA ARG A 39 -10.96 -7.40 -1.77
C ARG A 39 -9.73 -7.21 -0.89
N PRO A 40 -9.77 -7.63 0.38
CA PRO A 40 -8.58 -7.62 1.23
C PRO A 40 -7.45 -8.54 0.73
N THR A 41 -7.79 -9.50 -0.16
CA THR A 41 -6.86 -10.42 -0.81
C THR A 41 -6.21 -9.86 -2.08
N ASP A 42 -6.65 -8.68 -2.55
CA ASP A 42 -6.06 -8.01 -3.70
C ASP A 42 -4.74 -7.32 -3.28
N PRO A 43 -3.60 -7.65 -3.89
CA PRO A 43 -2.31 -7.11 -3.49
C PRO A 43 -2.24 -5.60 -3.67
N ALA A 44 -1.78 -4.92 -2.62
CA ALA A 44 -1.72 -3.47 -2.57
C ALA A 44 -0.30 -2.95 -2.36
N LEU A 45 0.08 -2.03 -3.24
CA LEU A 45 1.35 -1.33 -3.24
C LEU A 45 1.09 0.17 -2.99
N LEU A 46 1.34 0.63 -1.77
CA LEU A 46 0.83 1.91 -1.29
C LEU A 46 1.85 3.04 -1.24
N HIS A 47 1.43 4.22 -1.69
CA HIS A 47 2.12 5.48 -1.41
C HIS A 47 2.16 5.77 0.09
N TYR A 48 3.20 6.47 0.56
CA TYR A 48 3.40 6.78 1.99
C TYR A 48 2.33 7.70 2.60
N ARG A 49 1.43 8.27 1.76
CA ARG A 49 0.25 9.04 2.18
C ARG A 49 -1.06 8.24 2.11
N SER A 50 -1.02 6.92 1.98
CA SER A 50 -2.22 6.07 1.84
C SER A 50 -2.81 5.52 3.14
N GLY A 51 -2.85 6.33 4.20
CA GLY A 51 -3.37 5.92 5.52
C GLY A 51 -4.87 5.61 5.53
N GLY A 52 -5.68 6.30 4.71
CA GLY A 52 -7.10 5.98 4.56
C GLY A 52 -7.32 4.57 4.01
N PHE A 53 -6.57 4.22 2.96
CA PHE A 53 -6.58 2.89 2.33
C PHE A 53 -6.18 1.81 3.34
N PHE A 54 -5.05 2.00 4.03
CA PHE A 54 -4.55 1.03 5.01
C PHE A 54 -5.58 0.74 6.11
N LEU A 55 -6.18 1.79 6.68
CA LEU A 55 -7.17 1.65 7.74
C LEU A 55 -8.48 1.03 7.26
N ALA A 56 -8.94 1.38 6.07
CA ALA A 56 -10.14 0.77 5.49
C ALA A 56 -9.93 -0.74 5.26
N ARG A 57 -8.74 -1.15 4.82
CA ARG A 57 -8.42 -2.57 4.68
C ARG A 57 -8.29 -3.28 6.02
N ALA A 58 -7.66 -2.65 7.00
CA ALA A 58 -7.61 -3.15 8.37
C ALA A 58 -9.03 -3.40 8.91
N GLN A 59 -9.95 -2.48 8.67
CA GLN A 59 -11.35 -2.62 9.07
C GLN A 59 -12.07 -3.79 8.39
N GLN A 60 -11.81 -4.03 7.09
CA GLN A 60 -12.40 -5.17 6.36
C GLN A 60 -11.99 -6.52 6.95
N VAL A 61 -10.75 -6.65 7.45
CA VAL A 61 -10.20 -7.92 7.96
C VAL A 61 -10.35 -8.08 9.47
N ASP A 62 -10.04 -7.04 10.24
CA ASP A 62 -10.07 -7.08 11.71
C ASP A 62 -11.48 -6.87 12.29
N GLY A 63 -12.47 -6.47 11.46
CA GLY A 63 -13.80 -6.05 11.94
C GLY A 63 -13.80 -4.74 12.74
N GLY A 64 -12.67 -4.03 12.78
CA GLY A 64 -12.48 -2.81 13.54
C GLY A 64 -11.17 -2.10 13.22
N LEU A 65 -10.98 -0.90 13.77
CA LEU A 65 -9.84 -0.04 13.43
C LEU A 65 -8.68 -0.10 14.43
N THR A 66 -8.89 -0.66 15.62
CA THR A 66 -7.94 -0.58 16.75
C THR A 66 -6.55 -1.10 16.39
N ARG A 67 -6.46 -2.28 15.77
CA ARG A 67 -5.17 -2.88 15.39
C ARG A 67 -4.47 -2.06 14.31
N GLY A 68 -5.18 -1.67 13.24
CA GLY A 68 -4.62 -0.80 12.20
C GLY A 68 -4.15 0.56 12.73
N ILE A 69 -4.90 1.18 13.64
CA ILE A 69 -4.48 2.43 14.31
C ILE A 69 -3.21 2.19 15.14
N ARG A 70 -3.15 1.09 15.91
CA ARG A 70 -1.97 0.71 16.69
C ARG A 70 -0.75 0.53 15.80
N ASP A 71 -0.87 -0.21 14.70
CA ASP A 71 0.23 -0.48 13.76
C ASP A 71 0.83 0.83 13.23
N VAL A 72 -0.02 1.79 12.83
CA VAL A 72 0.47 3.10 12.38
C VAL A 72 1.13 3.88 13.51
N LEU A 73 0.53 3.95 14.70
CA LEU A 73 1.10 4.67 15.85
C LEU A 73 2.47 4.11 16.25
N LEU A 74 2.66 2.79 16.22
CA LEU A 74 3.95 2.15 16.48
C LEU A 74 5.02 2.60 15.49
N GLY A 75 4.67 2.70 14.20
CA GLY A 75 5.56 3.25 13.19
C GLY A 75 5.89 4.72 13.39
N LEU A 76 4.93 5.55 13.84
CA LEU A 76 5.18 6.97 14.13
C LEU A 76 6.21 7.17 15.25
N VAL A 77 6.20 6.29 16.26
CA VAL A 77 7.07 6.37 17.45
C VAL A 77 8.31 5.47 17.36
N ALA A 78 8.58 4.87 16.18
CA ALA A 78 9.71 3.97 15.96
C ALA A 78 9.79 2.82 16.99
N ALA A 79 8.64 2.28 17.39
CA ALA A 79 8.59 1.18 18.36
C ALA A 79 9.11 -0.12 17.76
N THR A 80 9.86 -0.90 18.54
CA THR A 80 10.33 -2.25 18.17
C THR A 80 9.19 -3.21 17.89
N ASP A 81 8.01 -2.97 18.49
CA ASP A 81 6.79 -3.77 18.30
C ASP A 81 6.06 -3.45 16.98
N GLU A 82 6.53 -2.50 16.18
CA GLU A 82 5.93 -2.21 14.87
C GLU A 82 6.03 -3.44 13.96
N PRO A 83 4.91 -3.94 13.42
CA PRO A 83 4.82 -5.31 12.90
C PRO A 83 5.63 -5.58 11.62
N ILE A 84 6.11 -4.56 10.91
CA ILE A 84 6.77 -4.74 9.62
C ILE A 84 8.27 -4.46 9.68
N SER A 85 8.66 -3.31 10.18
CA SER A 85 10.04 -2.83 10.21
C SER A 85 10.69 -2.96 11.58
N GLY A 86 9.91 -3.25 12.65
CA GLY A 86 10.41 -3.19 14.02
C GLY A 86 10.93 -1.80 14.39
N GLY A 87 10.21 -0.76 13.96
CA GLY A 87 10.52 0.64 14.27
C GLY A 87 11.59 1.28 13.38
N ARG A 88 12.23 0.52 12.48
CA ARG A 88 13.28 1.02 11.58
C ARG A 88 12.76 1.95 10.49
N HIS A 89 11.46 1.88 10.16
CA HIS A 89 10.85 2.75 9.15
C HIS A 89 9.33 2.80 9.31
N LYS A 90 8.69 3.97 9.14
CA LYS A 90 7.23 4.02 9.05
C LYS A 90 6.78 3.67 7.63
N VAL A 91 6.29 2.45 7.43
CA VAL A 91 5.70 1.97 6.18
C VAL A 91 4.27 1.53 6.40
N PHE A 92 3.46 1.53 5.35
CA PHE A 92 2.21 0.76 5.37
C PHE A 92 2.52 -0.66 4.89
N GLY A 93 2.26 -1.64 5.75
CA GLY A 93 2.43 -3.05 5.43
C GLY A 93 1.69 -3.92 6.43
N ARG A 94 1.09 -5.00 5.94
CA ARG A 94 0.52 -6.08 6.75
C ARG A 94 0.18 -7.24 5.84
N ALA A 95 0.73 -8.42 6.14
CA ALA A 95 0.58 -9.59 5.29
C ALA A 95 -0.88 -10.04 5.18
N ASP A 96 -1.62 -10.04 6.28
CA ASP A 96 -3.05 -10.37 6.35
C ASP A 96 -3.96 -9.37 5.61
N LEU A 97 -3.43 -8.20 5.23
CA LEU A 97 -4.13 -7.18 4.45
C LEU A 97 -3.71 -7.17 2.97
N SER A 98 -2.82 -8.09 2.57
CA SER A 98 -2.18 -8.07 1.25
C SER A 98 -1.49 -6.74 0.92
N ILE A 99 -1.07 -5.98 1.94
CA ILE A 99 -0.37 -4.71 1.76
C ILE A 99 1.14 -4.98 1.82
N ILE A 100 1.78 -4.91 0.65
CA ILE A 100 3.21 -5.16 0.50
C ILE A 100 3.97 -3.90 0.93
N PRO A 101 4.86 -3.99 1.93
CA PRO A 101 5.57 -2.82 2.46
C PRO A 101 6.58 -2.26 1.46
N GLN A 102 6.73 -0.94 1.49
CA GLN A 102 7.60 -0.22 0.56
C GLN A 102 8.39 0.86 1.27
N THR A 103 9.60 1.07 0.76
CA THR A 103 10.50 2.12 1.21
C THR A 103 10.11 3.49 0.66
N SER A 104 10.72 4.53 1.20
CA SER A 104 10.49 5.94 0.83
C SER A 104 11.05 6.34 -0.55
N THR A 105 11.62 5.41 -1.32
CA THR A 105 12.10 5.68 -2.68
C THR A 105 10.92 5.88 -3.62
N ILE A 106 10.69 7.14 -4.00
CA ILE A 106 9.57 7.55 -4.86
C ILE A 106 9.53 6.71 -6.13
N ALA A 107 8.32 6.30 -6.51
CA ALA A 107 7.98 5.49 -7.69
C ALA A 107 8.61 4.08 -7.78
N SER A 108 9.52 3.69 -6.88
CA SER A 108 10.22 2.39 -6.93
C SER A 108 9.28 1.17 -6.82
N HIS A 109 8.05 1.37 -6.37
CA HIS A 109 7.05 0.34 -6.24
C HIS A 109 6.19 0.10 -7.46
N LEU A 110 6.12 1.03 -8.41
CA LEU A 110 5.32 0.82 -9.62
C LEU A 110 5.83 -0.38 -10.43
N PRO A 111 7.16 -0.55 -10.68
CA PRO A 111 7.65 -1.75 -11.36
C PRO A 111 7.36 -3.04 -10.58
N ARG A 112 7.40 -2.98 -9.24
CA ARG A 112 7.03 -4.13 -8.39
C ARG A 112 5.56 -4.48 -8.52
N ALA A 113 4.67 -3.48 -8.59
CA ALA A 113 3.24 -3.70 -8.81
C ALA A 113 2.98 -4.38 -10.15
N VAL A 114 3.67 -3.94 -11.22
CA VAL A 114 3.61 -4.60 -12.54
C VAL A 114 4.07 -6.05 -12.44
N GLY A 115 5.17 -6.32 -11.72
CA GLY A 115 5.66 -7.68 -11.50
C GLY A 115 4.67 -8.56 -10.74
N VAL A 116 3.99 -8.03 -9.72
CA VAL A 116 2.94 -8.75 -8.98
C VAL A 116 1.75 -9.08 -9.87
N ALA A 117 1.25 -8.11 -10.64
CA ALA A 117 0.14 -8.34 -11.59
C ALA A 117 0.50 -9.38 -12.65
N PHE A 118 1.68 -9.23 -13.26
CA PHE A 118 2.20 -10.16 -14.26
C PHE A 118 2.38 -11.57 -13.70
N SER A 119 3.01 -11.70 -12.53
CA SER A 119 3.24 -13.02 -11.92
C SER A 119 1.95 -13.71 -11.50
N THR A 120 0.92 -12.97 -11.08
CA THR A 120 -0.41 -13.52 -10.76
C THR A 120 -1.05 -14.14 -12.00
N ASP A 121 -1.11 -13.42 -13.14
CA ASP A 121 -1.65 -13.97 -14.39
C ASP A 121 -0.84 -15.16 -14.91
N ARG A 122 0.50 -15.10 -14.81
CA ARG A 122 1.37 -16.19 -15.25
C ARG A 122 1.24 -17.42 -14.37
N ALA A 123 1.12 -17.27 -13.05
CA ALA A 123 0.91 -18.39 -12.14
C ALA A 123 -0.37 -19.16 -12.48
N ARG A 124 -1.47 -18.45 -12.73
CA ARG A 124 -2.74 -19.00 -13.21
C ARG A 124 -2.59 -19.77 -14.52
N LYS A 125 -1.93 -19.18 -15.53
CA LYS A 125 -1.71 -19.83 -16.84
C LYS A 125 -0.84 -21.08 -16.75
N LEU A 126 0.19 -21.04 -15.90
CA LEU A 126 1.13 -22.15 -15.70
C LEU A 126 0.61 -23.19 -14.68
N ARG A 127 -0.51 -22.91 -14.00
CA ARG A 127 -1.09 -23.75 -12.94
C ARG A 127 -0.10 -24.02 -11.80
N VAL A 128 0.71 -23.03 -11.45
CA VAL A 128 1.61 -23.08 -10.30
C VAL A 128 1.00 -22.34 -9.11
N PRO A 129 1.29 -22.75 -7.87
CA PRO A 129 0.74 -22.07 -6.69
C PRO A 129 1.06 -20.57 -6.68
N CYS A 130 0.05 -19.76 -6.36
CA CYS A 130 0.18 -18.33 -6.14
C CYS A 130 -0.38 -17.98 -4.75
N HIS A 131 0.20 -16.99 -4.10
CA HIS A 131 -0.32 -16.48 -2.83
C HIS A 131 -1.64 -15.73 -3.01
N TRP A 132 -1.83 -15.07 -4.17
CA TRP A 132 -3.03 -14.29 -4.48
C TRP A 132 -4.03 -15.11 -5.30
N PRO A 133 -5.33 -14.82 -5.19
CA PRO A 133 -6.35 -15.40 -6.05
C PRO A 133 -6.04 -15.22 -7.55
N ASP A 134 -6.49 -16.18 -8.37
CA ASP A 134 -6.29 -16.17 -9.83
C ASP A 134 -6.88 -14.93 -10.52
N ASP A 135 -7.90 -14.32 -9.93
CA ASP A 135 -8.59 -13.12 -10.39
C ASP A 135 -8.19 -11.87 -9.59
N ALA A 136 -7.09 -11.91 -8.82
CA ALA A 136 -6.62 -10.79 -8.02
C ALA A 136 -6.23 -9.58 -8.86
N VAL A 137 -6.63 -8.39 -8.40
CA VAL A 137 -6.24 -7.12 -9.01
C VAL A 137 -5.12 -6.50 -8.18
N THR A 138 -3.98 -6.20 -8.81
CA THR A 138 -2.91 -5.47 -8.11
C THR A 138 -3.19 -3.98 -8.14
N VAL A 139 -3.29 -3.36 -6.96
CA VAL A 139 -3.48 -1.92 -6.83
C VAL A 139 -2.19 -1.22 -6.45
N CYS A 140 -1.87 -0.14 -7.17
CA CYS A 140 -0.71 0.69 -6.90
C CYS A 140 -1.16 2.15 -6.74
N SER A 141 -0.85 2.76 -5.60
CA SER A 141 -1.08 4.20 -5.40
C SER A 141 0.24 4.97 -5.44
N PHE A 142 0.25 6.15 -6.03
CA PHE A 142 1.43 7.02 -6.14
C PHE A 142 1.01 8.49 -6.19
N GLY A 143 1.93 9.40 -5.84
CA GLY A 143 1.68 10.84 -5.92
C GLY A 143 2.00 11.40 -7.32
N ASP A 144 1.43 12.54 -7.67
CA ASP A 144 1.65 13.28 -8.92
C ASP A 144 3.14 13.53 -9.22
N ALA A 145 3.92 13.91 -8.20
CA ALA A 145 5.37 14.08 -8.33
C ALA A 145 6.09 12.79 -8.79
N SER A 146 5.48 11.62 -8.55
CA SER A 146 6.06 10.33 -8.94
C SER A 146 5.98 10.08 -10.45
N VAL A 147 5.08 10.76 -11.17
CA VAL A 147 4.85 10.55 -12.62
C VAL A 147 6.11 10.79 -13.45
N ASN A 148 6.94 11.75 -13.02
CA ASN A 148 8.17 12.12 -13.73
C ASN A 148 9.37 11.19 -13.44
N HIS A 149 9.24 10.22 -12.54
CA HIS A 149 10.32 9.27 -12.28
C HIS A 149 10.40 8.21 -13.39
N SER A 150 11.63 7.87 -13.79
CA SER A 150 11.89 6.86 -14.82
C SER A 150 11.25 5.50 -14.51
N THR A 151 11.19 5.12 -13.23
CA THR A 151 10.53 3.89 -12.77
C THR A 151 9.02 3.93 -12.94
N ALA A 152 8.37 5.09 -12.79
CA ALA A 152 6.95 5.24 -13.05
C ALA A 152 6.64 5.12 -14.55
N VAL A 153 7.38 5.86 -15.38
CA VAL A 153 7.25 5.80 -16.84
C VAL A 153 7.50 4.38 -17.36
N GLY A 154 8.56 3.73 -16.89
CA GLY A 154 8.89 2.35 -17.26
C GLY A 154 7.79 1.37 -16.85
N ALA A 155 7.23 1.50 -15.65
CA ALA A 155 6.14 0.65 -15.18
C ALA A 155 4.85 0.84 -16.00
N LEU A 156 4.44 2.08 -16.25
CA LEU A 156 3.25 2.38 -17.06
C LEU A 156 3.41 1.87 -18.49
N ASN A 157 4.56 2.12 -19.13
CA ASN A 157 4.85 1.60 -20.46
C ASN A 157 4.85 0.07 -20.50
N THR A 158 5.41 -0.58 -19.48
CA THR A 158 5.40 -2.04 -19.38
C THR A 158 3.98 -2.57 -19.23
N ALA A 159 3.14 -1.91 -18.43
CA ALA A 159 1.74 -2.29 -18.26
C ALA A 159 0.93 -2.19 -19.57
N MET A 160 1.02 -1.06 -20.24
CA MET A 160 0.36 -0.87 -21.54
C MET A 160 0.88 -1.84 -22.60
N HIS A 161 2.20 -2.06 -22.65
CA HIS A 161 2.80 -2.98 -23.63
C HIS A 161 2.38 -4.42 -23.40
N THR A 162 2.37 -4.89 -22.15
CA THR A 162 1.91 -6.26 -21.82
C THR A 162 0.43 -6.46 -22.16
N ALA A 163 -0.42 -5.47 -21.87
CA ALA A 163 -1.82 -5.48 -22.29
C ALA A 163 -1.96 -5.56 -23.82
N TYR A 164 -1.21 -4.74 -24.56
CA TYR A 164 -1.19 -4.76 -26.03
C TYR A 164 -0.75 -6.11 -26.61
N GLN A 165 0.22 -6.79 -25.96
CA GLN A 165 0.69 -8.12 -26.37
C GLN A 165 -0.26 -9.27 -25.99
N GLY A 166 -1.46 -8.97 -25.45
CA GLY A 166 -2.40 -10.01 -25.01
C GLY A 166 -1.95 -10.75 -23.75
N MET A 167 -1.04 -10.15 -22.97
CA MET A 167 -0.64 -10.61 -21.64
C MET A 167 -1.32 -9.73 -20.60
N PRO A 168 -2.61 -9.97 -20.29
CA PRO A 168 -3.39 -9.05 -19.45
C PRO A 168 -2.77 -8.95 -18.06
N ILE A 169 -2.51 -7.70 -17.64
CA ILE A 169 -2.13 -7.34 -16.26
C ILE A 169 -3.08 -6.30 -15.64
N GLU A 170 -4.15 -5.94 -16.35
CA GLU A 170 -5.22 -5.03 -15.93
C GLU A 170 -6.55 -5.82 -15.87
N SER A 171 -7.43 -5.46 -14.94
CA SER A 171 -8.78 -6.04 -14.89
C SER A 171 -9.57 -5.60 -16.12
N ARG A 172 -10.19 -6.55 -16.84
CA ARG A 172 -11.17 -6.22 -17.89
C ARG A 172 -12.45 -5.63 -17.30
#